data_AF-A0A973FU02-F1
#
_entry.id   AF-A0A973FU02-F1
#
_cell.length_a   1.000
_cell.length_b   1.000
_cell.length_c   1.000
_cell.angle_alpha   90.00
_cell.angle_beta   90.00
_cell.angle_gamma   90.00
#
_symmetry.space_group_name_H-M   'P 1'
#
loop_
_entity.id
_entity.type
_entity.pdbx_description
1 polymer ?
#
loop_
_entity_poly.entity_id
_entity_poly.type
_entity_poly.pdbx_seq_one_letter_code
_entity_poly.pdbx_strand_id
1 'polypeptide(L)'
;GPDWNRQDLVFPSTNGLPIWPRNVNVAFKRVLRAAGLPETTRFHDLRHSCATLLIQQGVHLRVVMEILGHSSITTTADTYAHVFPETQRDAAAKLDALFPDRDEADDADDADDEGQEGTE
;
A
#
# COMPACT_ATOMS: atom_id res chain seq x y z
N GLY A 1 -29.83 26.93 16.87
CA GLY A 1 -31.17 27.27 17.41
C GLY A 1 -31.28 26.80 18.84
N PRO A 2 -32.45 26.94 19.48
CA PRO A 2 -32.67 26.49 20.86
C PRO A 2 -32.40 24.99 21.07
N ASP A 3 -32.55 24.17 20.03
CA ASP A 3 -32.32 22.71 20.07
C ASP A 3 -30.89 22.29 19.66
N TRP A 4 -29.95 23.24 19.53
CA TRP A 4 -28.58 22.94 19.08
C TRP A 4 -27.68 22.52 20.24
N ASN A 5 -27.17 21.29 20.19
CA ASN A 5 -26.21 20.77 21.16
C ASN A 5 -24.76 21.14 20.78
N ARG A 6 -24.03 21.79 21.68
CA ARG A 6 -22.63 22.18 21.46
C ARG A 6 -21.69 21.07 21.95
N GLN A 7 -21.54 20.03 21.13
CA GLN A 7 -20.65 18.89 21.42
C GLN A 7 -19.26 19.01 20.75
N ASP A 8 -18.94 20.17 20.17
CA ASP A 8 -17.67 20.43 19.45
C ASP A 8 -17.32 19.35 18.41
N LEU A 9 -18.35 18.82 17.75
CA LEU A 9 -18.20 17.79 16.72
C LEU A 9 -17.79 18.44 15.40
N VAL A 10 -16.84 17.81 14.69
CA VAL A 10 -16.48 18.20 13.32
C VAL A 10 -17.64 17.93 12.34
N PHE A 11 -18.40 16.85 12.57
CA PHE A 11 -19.54 16.45 11.75
C PHE A 11 -20.82 16.26 12.59
N PRO A 12 -21.46 17.35 13.02
CA PRO A 12 -22.72 17.29 13.74
C PRO A 12 -23.91 17.07 12.79
N SER A 13 -24.98 16.46 13.29
CA SER A 13 -26.32 16.53 12.67
C SER A 13 -26.92 17.93 12.83
N THR A 14 -28.09 18.15 12.23
CA THR A 14 -28.78 19.45 12.22
C THR A 14 -29.09 20.03 13.61
N ASN A 15 -29.10 19.20 14.64
CA ASN A 15 -29.30 19.57 16.05
C ASN A 15 -28.01 19.50 16.90
N GLY A 16 -26.83 19.36 16.29
CA GLY A 16 -25.56 19.36 17.03
C GLY A 16 -25.18 18.01 17.67
N LEU A 17 -25.94 16.94 17.39
CA LEU A 17 -25.66 15.58 17.88
C LEU A 17 -24.79 14.79 16.88
N PRO A 18 -24.28 13.60 17.27
CA PRO A 18 -23.59 12.72 16.33
C PRO A 18 -24.52 12.23 15.22
N ILE A 19 -23.98 12.11 14.02
CA ILE A 19 -24.73 11.55 12.89
C ILE A 19 -24.91 10.05 13.10
N TRP A 20 -26.15 9.59 13.05
CA TRP A 20 -26.47 8.16 13.10
C TRP A 20 -25.88 7.42 11.87
N PRO A 21 -25.24 6.25 12.04
CA PRO A 21 -24.61 5.51 10.93
C PRO A 21 -25.55 5.19 9.75
N ARG A 22 -26.85 5.01 10.05
CA ARG A 22 -27.88 4.82 9.02
C ARG A 22 -27.99 6.03 8.09
N ASN A 23 -27.91 7.24 8.63
CA ASN A 23 -28.04 8.47 7.86
C ASN A 23 -26.84 8.67 6.93
N VAL A 24 -25.63 8.30 7.39
CA VAL A 24 -24.43 8.27 6.54
C VAL A 24 -24.63 7.32 5.36
N ASN A 25 -25.14 6.11 5.61
CA ASN A 25 -25.42 5.15 4.53
C ASN A 25 -26.47 5.66 3.53
N VAL A 26 -27.55 6.28 4.00
CA VAL A 26 -28.58 6.86 3.11
C VAL A 26 -27.99 7.98 2.25
N ALA A 27 -27.20 8.87 2.85
CA ALA A 27 -26.50 9.92 2.12
C ALA A 27 -25.52 9.33 1.10
N PHE A 28 -24.76 8.31 1.47
CA PHE A 28 -23.83 7.62 0.60
C PHE A 28 -24.52 6.98 -0.61
N LYS A 29 -25.66 6.29 -0.44
CA LYS A 29 -26.43 5.73 -1.56
C LYS A 29 -26.94 6.79 -2.52
N ARG A 30 -27.30 7.99 -2.03
CA ARG A 30 -27.65 9.13 -2.88
C ARG A 30 -26.46 9.58 -3.74
N VAL A 31 -25.27 9.64 -3.15
CA VAL A 31 -24.03 9.98 -3.89
C VAL A 31 -23.72 8.91 -4.94
N LEU A 32 -23.83 7.62 -4.61
CA LEU A 32 -23.60 6.54 -5.59
C LEU A 32 -24.55 6.65 -6.79
N ARG A 33 -25.84 6.90 -6.56
CA ARG A 33 -26.81 7.13 -7.65
C ARG A 33 -26.43 8.32 -8.52
N ALA A 34 -26.05 9.44 -7.90
CA ALA A 34 -25.65 10.63 -8.64
C ALA A 34 -24.37 10.40 -9.47
N ALA A 35 -23.47 9.55 -8.99
CA ALA A 35 -22.25 9.16 -9.66
C ALA A 35 -22.42 8.02 -10.69
N GLY A 36 -23.63 7.44 -10.83
CA GLY A 36 -23.88 6.28 -11.70
C GLY A 36 -23.19 4.99 -11.24
N LEU A 37 -22.85 4.88 -9.96
CA LEU A 37 -22.16 3.73 -9.38
C LEU A 37 -23.15 2.68 -8.84
N PRO A 38 -22.74 1.40 -8.73
CA PRO A 38 -23.59 0.34 -8.22
C PRO A 38 -24.10 0.63 -6.81
N GLU A 39 -25.42 0.46 -6.59
CA GLU A 39 -26.00 0.59 -5.26
C GLU A 39 -25.59 -0.55 -4.31
N THR A 40 -24.91 -1.58 -4.79
CA THR A 40 -24.35 -2.65 -3.95
C THR A 40 -23.11 -2.20 -3.18
N THR A 41 -22.39 -1.16 -3.65
CA THR A 41 -21.19 -0.62 -3.02
C THR A 41 -21.47 -0.12 -1.60
N ARG A 42 -20.67 -0.57 -0.65
CA ARG A 42 -20.81 -0.31 0.79
C ARG A 42 -19.88 0.84 1.20
N PHE A 43 -20.21 1.49 2.31
CA PHE A 43 -19.43 2.64 2.78
C PHE A 43 -17.98 2.26 3.13
N HIS A 44 -17.74 1.05 3.65
CA HIS A 44 -16.39 0.55 3.93
C HIS A 44 -15.57 0.28 2.68
N ASP A 45 -16.19 0.11 1.51
CA ASP A 45 -15.46 -0.10 0.26
C ASP A 45 -14.58 1.11 -0.08
N LEU A 46 -14.96 2.32 0.36
CA LEU A 46 -14.11 3.51 0.22
C LEU A 46 -12.76 3.36 0.95
N ARG A 47 -12.79 2.76 2.14
CA ARG A 47 -11.59 2.49 2.93
C ARG A 47 -10.73 1.42 2.27
N HIS A 48 -11.36 0.38 1.72
CA HIS A 48 -10.65 -0.62 0.94
C HIS A 48 -10.03 -0.02 -0.34
N SER A 49 -10.78 0.79 -1.09
CA SER A 49 -10.23 1.47 -2.27
C SER A 49 -9.03 2.34 -1.92
N CYS A 50 -9.07 3.08 -0.81
CA CYS A 50 -7.93 3.86 -0.33
C CYS A 50 -6.69 2.98 -0.06
N ALA A 51 -6.88 1.86 0.64
CA ALA A 51 -5.80 0.91 0.89
C ALA A 51 -5.21 0.34 -0.40
N THR A 52 -6.07 -0.08 -1.35
CA THR A 52 -5.65 -0.59 -2.66
C THR A 52 -4.81 0.45 -3.41
N LEU A 53 -5.26 1.70 -3.46
CA LEU A 53 -4.56 2.78 -4.14
C LEU A 53 -3.20 3.04 -3.51
N LEU A 54 -3.09 3.07 -2.18
CA LEU A 54 -1.82 3.26 -1.50
C LEU A 54 -0.82 2.13 -1.81
N ILE A 55 -1.29 0.88 -1.81
CA ILE A 55 -0.45 -0.28 -2.13
C ILE A 55 0.00 -0.24 -3.59
N GLN A 56 -0.88 0.12 -4.53
CA GLN A 56 -0.54 0.28 -5.94
C GLN A 56 0.51 1.39 -6.19
N GLN A 57 0.56 2.41 -5.33
CA GLN A 57 1.60 3.45 -5.38
C GLN A 57 2.91 3.00 -4.72
N GLY A 58 3.05 1.72 -4.34
CA GLY A 58 4.25 1.17 -3.70
C GLY A 58 4.40 1.54 -2.22
N VAL A 59 3.35 2.06 -1.57
CA VAL A 59 3.40 2.35 -0.14
C VAL A 59 3.45 1.04 0.64
N HIS A 60 4.45 0.93 1.52
CA HIS A 60 4.65 -0.27 2.32
C HIS A 60 3.43 -0.56 3.21
N LEU A 61 3.01 -1.83 3.28
CA LEU A 61 1.79 -2.26 3.98
C LEU A 61 1.69 -1.73 5.42
N ARG A 62 2.82 -1.72 6.15
CA ARG A 62 2.87 -1.20 7.53
C ARG A 62 2.44 0.27 7.63
N VAL A 63 2.85 1.09 6.66
CA VAL A 63 2.50 2.51 6.59
C VAL A 63 1.03 2.66 6.22
N VAL A 64 0.53 1.86 5.27
CA VAL A 64 -0.90 1.84 4.91
C VAL A 64 -1.77 1.51 6.13
N MET A 65 -1.37 0.54 6.95
CA MET A 65 -2.09 0.17 8.18
C MET A 65 -2.07 1.28 9.23
N GLU A 66 -0.98 2.03 9.35
CA GLU A 66 -0.87 3.18 10.24
C GLU A 66 -1.77 4.34 9.80
N ILE A 67 -1.75 4.69 8.50
CA ILE A 67 -2.62 5.72 7.90
C ILE A 67 -4.10 5.40 8.11
N LEU A 68 -4.46 4.13 7.90
CA LEU A 68 -5.84 3.70 8.04
C LEU A 68 -6.21 3.55 9.53
N GLY A 69 -5.24 3.44 10.43
CA GLY A 69 -5.45 3.17 11.86
C GLY A 69 -5.79 1.70 12.11
N HIS A 70 -5.29 1.16 13.25
CA HIS A 70 -5.19 -0.22 13.77
C HIS A 70 -6.32 -1.24 13.49
N SER A 71 -7.38 -0.88 12.79
CA SER A 71 -8.46 -1.75 12.37
C SER A 71 -8.04 -2.65 11.20
N SER A 72 -7.61 -3.85 11.61
CA SER A 72 -7.49 -5.09 10.84
C SER A 72 -6.21 -5.31 10.05
N ILE A 73 -5.14 -5.62 10.79
CA ILE A 73 -3.97 -6.35 10.28
C ILE A 73 -4.41 -7.61 9.52
N THR A 74 -5.41 -8.33 10.04
CA THR A 74 -5.85 -9.63 9.52
C THR A 74 -6.63 -9.52 8.21
N THR A 75 -7.56 -8.57 8.07
CA THR A 75 -8.33 -8.41 6.82
C THR A 75 -7.49 -7.76 5.73
N THR A 76 -6.63 -6.79 6.08
CA THR A 76 -5.80 -6.07 5.11
C THR A 76 -4.74 -6.98 4.51
N ALA A 77 -4.01 -7.77 5.31
CA ALA A 77 -2.98 -8.68 4.79
C ALA A 77 -3.57 -9.77 3.86
N ASP A 78 -4.65 -10.44 4.29
CA ASP A 78 -5.29 -11.50 3.48
C ASP A 78 -5.92 -10.95 2.20
N THR A 79 -6.52 -9.76 2.27
CA THR A 79 -7.17 -9.14 1.09
C THR A 79 -6.13 -8.66 0.09
N TYR A 80 -4.98 -8.13 0.52
CA TYR A 80 -3.99 -7.56 -0.40
C TYR A 80 -2.86 -8.51 -0.80
N ALA A 81 -2.82 -9.73 -0.26
CA ALA A 81 -1.84 -10.79 -0.57
C ALA A 81 -1.60 -10.97 -2.10
N HIS A 82 -2.62 -10.74 -2.92
CA HIS A 82 -2.57 -10.86 -4.38
C HIS A 82 -1.92 -9.69 -5.12
N VAL A 83 -1.69 -8.54 -4.46
CA VAL A 83 -1.03 -7.35 -5.05
C VAL A 83 0.49 -7.39 -4.85
N PHE A 84 0.97 -8.24 -3.94
CA PHE A 84 2.40 -8.44 -3.66
C PHE A 84 3.24 -9.17 -4.73
N PRO A 85 2.71 -9.99 -5.66
CA PRO A 85 3.57 -10.70 -6.62
C PRO A 85 4.40 -9.76 -7.50
N GLU A 86 3.85 -8.59 -7.86
CA GLU A 86 4.57 -7.59 -8.66
C GLU A 86 5.61 -6.87 -7.80
N THR A 87 5.26 -6.48 -6.58
CA THR A 87 6.19 -5.84 -5.65
C THR A 87 7.35 -6.75 -5.23
N GLN A 88 7.11 -8.06 -5.10
CA GLN A 88 8.17 -9.04 -4.81
C GLN A 88 9.15 -9.21 -5.97
N ARG A 89 8.67 -9.23 -7.23
CA ARG A 89 9.57 -9.26 -8.39
C ARG A 89 10.41 -7.99 -8.49
N ASP A 90 9.81 -6.83 -8.24
CA ASP A 90 10.55 -5.57 -8.21
C ASP A 90 11.61 -5.53 -7.10
N ALA A 91 11.30 -6.11 -5.92
CA ALA A 91 12.25 -6.21 -4.83
C ALA A 91 13.41 -7.16 -5.15
N ALA A 92 13.12 -8.32 -5.78
CA ALA A 92 14.14 -9.26 -6.24
C ALA A 92 15.04 -8.63 -7.31
N ALA A 93 14.47 -7.96 -8.32
CA ALA A 93 15.25 -7.29 -9.36
C ALA A 93 16.15 -6.17 -8.80
N LYS A 94 15.69 -5.43 -7.79
CA LYS A 94 16.51 -4.44 -7.08
C LYS A 94 17.64 -5.07 -6.27
N LEU A 95 17.42 -6.25 -5.72
CA LEU A 95 18.43 -6.99 -4.97
C LEU A 95 19.51 -7.55 -5.92
N ASP A 96 19.11 -8.13 -7.06
CA ASP A 96 20.03 -8.60 -8.10
C ASP A 96 20.90 -7.45 -8.62
N ALA A 97 20.33 -6.25 -8.80
CA ALA A 97 21.09 -5.07 -9.21
C ALA A 97 22.17 -4.61 -8.21
N LEU A 98 22.08 -5.01 -6.93
CA LEU A 98 23.12 -4.72 -5.93
C LEU A 98 24.29 -5.71 -5.97
N PHE A 99 24.08 -6.89 -6.59
CA PHE A 99 25.09 -7.92 -6.75
C PHE A 99 25.25 -8.27 -8.24
N PRO A 100 25.73 -7.32 -9.08
CA PRO A 100 26.11 -7.67 -10.44
C PRO A 100 27.16 -8.78 -10.39
N ASP A 101 26.92 -9.85 -11.16
CA ASP A 101 27.79 -11.03 -11.23
C ASP A 101 29.25 -10.58 -11.33
N ARG A 102 30.07 -11.00 -10.36
CA ARG A 102 31.51 -10.71 -10.32
C ARG A 102 32.30 -11.69 -11.18
N ASP A 103 31.74 -12.13 -12.29
CA ASP A 103 32.32 -13.22 -13.08
C ASP A 103 33.39 -12.77 -14.09
N GLU A 104 33.92 -11.54 -14.00
CA GLU A 104 34.98 -11.07 -14.90
C GLU A 104 36.23 -10.49 -14.22
N ALA A 105 36.35 -10.54 -12.88
CA ALA A 105 37.50 -9.93 -12.18
C ALA A 105 38.56 -10.90 -11.64
N ASP A 106 38.29 -12.22 -11.59
CA ASP A 106 39.20 -13.21 -10.97
C ASP A 106 40.05 -14.01 -11.98
N ASP A 107 39.86 -13.88 -13.30
CA ASP A 107 40.61 -14.65 -14.31
C ASP A 107 41.88 -13.96 -14.85
N ALA A 108 42.33 -12.85 -14.24
CA ALA A 108 43.49 -12.09 -14.72
C ALA A 108 44.80 -12.31 -13.93
N ASP A 109 44.81 -13.14 -12.88
CA ASP A 109 45.96 -13.26 -11.96
C ASP A 109 46.78 -14.56 -12.08
N ASP A 110 46.57 -15.37 -13.13
CA ASP A 110 47.30 -16.64 -13.33
C ASP A 110 48.13 -16.70 -14.64
N ALA A 111 48.68 -15.57 -15.07
CA ALA A 111 49.52 -15.49 -16.27
C ALA A 111 50.85 -14.78 -16.03
N ASP A 112 51.62 -15.18 -15.02
CA ASP A 112 53.03 -14.76 -14.85
C ASP A 112 53.85 -15.82 -14.07
N ASP A 113 53.91 -17.08 -14.53
CA ASP A 113 55.00 -17.99 -14.11
C ASP A 113 55.32 -19.08 -15.17
N GLU A 114 55.70 -18.70 -16.39
CA GLU A 114 56.54 -19.57 -17.21
C GLU A 114 57.54 -18.76 -18.06
N GLY A 115 58.84 -18.97 -17.81
CA GLY A 115 59.87 -18.82 -18.84
C GLY A 115 61.11 -17.99 -18.49
N GLN A 116 62.04 -18.57 -17.72
CA GLN A 116 63.46 -18.28 -17.97
C GLN A 116 64.31 -19.55 -17.77
N GLU A 117 64.37 -20.37 -18.83
CA GLU A 117 65.48 -21.29 -19.06
C GLU A 117 66.78 -20.49 -19.26
N GLY A 118 67.87 -20.99 -18.69
CA GLY A 118 69.10 -20.25 -18.41
C GLY A 118 70.07 -20.05 -19.58
N THR A 119 71.22 -19.45 -19.24
CA THR A 119 72.46 -19.53 -20.02
C THR A 119 73.68 -19.48 -19.10
N GLU A 120 74.62 -20.40 -19.40
CA GLU A 120 76.06 -20.53 -19.03
C GLU A 120 76.55 -20.61 -17.57
#